data_AF-S4PA20-F1
#
_entry.id   AF-S4PA20-F1
#
_cell.length_a   1.000
_cell.length_b   1.000
_cell.length_c   1.000
_cell.angle_alpha   90.00
_cell.angle_beta   90.00
_cell.angle_gamma   90.00
#
_symmetry.space_group_name_H-M   'P 1'
#
loop_
_entity.id
_entity.type
_entity.pdbx_description
1 polymer ?
#
loop_
_entity_poly.entity_id
_entity_poly.type
_entity_poly.pdbx_seq_one_letter_code
_entity_poly.pdbx_strand_id
1 'polypeptide(L)'
;MLNGRAQNTAWPESHRQNENMFRLPRPLKNGDMIEINGTLQDNPQRLLLKLTTGVSYPDERNIACWAEANFSENYFHINGSVNGQIADQPPSSEPDLIGLFPADGRFNFIIRARAHGSALYLDIDVFEANMGSRELAHNLEDVTFLTLDGNIIKIEDLKFTYA
;
A
#
# COMPACT_ATOMS: atom_id res chain seq x y z
N MET A 1 -27.29 -7.73 3.39
CA MET A 1 -25.89 -8.08 3.75
C MET A 1 -25.20 -8.55 2.48
N LEU A 2 -24.43 -7.67 1.83
CA LEU A 2 -23.67 -8.03 0.63
C LEU A 2 -22.20 -8.16 1.03
N ASN A 3 -21.74 -9.40 1.16
CA ASN A 3 -20.31 -9.70 1.26
C ASN A 3 -19.71 -9.57 -0.14
N GLY A 4 -19.15 -8.39 -0.44
CA GLY A 4 -18.42 -8.13 -1.66
C GLY A 4 -17.08 -8.86 -1.62
N ARG A 5 -17.05 -10.11 -2.07
CA ARG A 5 -15.79 -10.75 -2.47
C ARG A 5 -15.24 -9.93 -3.64
N ALA A 6 -14.14 -9.22 -3.44
CA ALA A 6 -13.43 -8.57 -4.51
C ALA A 6 -13.05 -9.64 -5.55
N GLN A 7 -13.67 -9.60 -6.72
CA GLN A 7 -13.21 -10.38 -7.86
C GLN A 7 -11.81 -9.90 -8.21
N ASN A 8 -10.89 -10.84 -8.40
CA ASN A 8 -9.53 -10.55 -8.84
C ASN A 8 -9.57 -9.98 -10.27
N THR A 9 -9.83 -8.68 -10.40
CA THR A 9 -9.73 -7.93 -11.65
C THR A 9 -8.34 -7.33 -11.71
N ALA A 10 -7.34 -8.17 -11.97
CA ALA A 10 -6.02 -7.72 -12.41
C ALA A 10 -6.22 -6.96 -13.73
N TRP A 11 -6.46 -5.66 -13.60
CA TRP A 11 -6.76 -4.72 -14.68
C TRP A 11 -6.43 -3.32 -14.12
N PRO A 12 -5.55 -2.54 -14.79
CA PRO A 12 -4.89 -2.78 -16.07
C PRO A 12 -3.77 -3.84 -16.03
N GLU A 13 -3.30 -4.27 -17.20
CA GLU A 13 -2.19 -5.22 -17.32
C GLU A 13 -0.94 -4.68 -16.61
N SER A 14 -0.44 -5.46 -15.65
CA SER A 14 0.82 -5.18 -14.99
C SER A 14 1.97 -5.16 -15.99
N HIS A 15 2.80 -4.12 -15.96
CA HIS A 15 3.98 -4.02 -16.83
C HIS A 15 5.17 -4.86 -16.30
N ARG A 16 5.08 -5.43 -15.10
CA ARG A 16 6.15 -6.20 -14.45
C ARG A 16 5.66 -7.59 -14.03
N GLN A 17 6.51 -8.61 -14.20
CA GLN A 17 6.15 -10.02 -13.99
C GLN A 17 5.67 -10.36 -12.57
N ASN A 18 6.00 -9.58 -11.55
CA ASN A 18 5.68 -9.85 -10.14
C ASN A 18 4.76 -8.80 -9.49
N GLU A 19 4.13 -7.96 -10.31
CA GLU A 19 3.29 -6.87 -9.84
C GLU A 19 1.79 -7.26 -9.93
N ASN A 20 1.09 -7.12 -8.80
CA ASN A 20 -0.35 -7.28 -8.67
C ASN A 20 -0.99 -5.91 -8.58
N MET A 21 -1.84 -5.56 -9.55
CA MET A 21 -2.46 -4.25 -9.63
C MET A 21 -3.98 -4.35 -9.54
N PHE A 22 -4.57 -3.48 -8.74
CA PHE A 22 -5.99 -3.42 -8.46
C PHE A 22 -6.49 -1.99 -8.64
N ARG A 23 -7.61 -1.84 -9.33
CA ARG A 23 -8.37 -0.60 -9.27
C ARG A 23 -9.18 -0.57 -7.97
N LEU A 24 -9.12 0.56 -7.26
CA LEU A 24 -9.96 0.77 -6.09
C LEU A 24 -11.44 0.77 -6.51
N PRO A 25 -12.33 0.13 -5.74
CA PRO A 25 -13.75 0.01 -6.07
C PRO A 25 -14.49 1.35 -6.06
N ARG A 26 -13.97 2.33 -5.32
CA ARG A 26 -14.41 3.72 -5.31
C ARG A 26 -13.26 4.63 -4.85
N PRO A 27 -13.33 5.95 -5.10
CA PRO A 27 -12.41 6.92 -4.52
C PRO A 27 -12.35 6.80 -2.99
N LEU A 28 -11.16 6.99 -2.41
CA LEU A 28 -10.97 6.95 -0.96
C LEU A 28 -11.60 8.19 -0.31
N LYS A 29 -12.11 7.98 0.91
CA LYS A 29 -12.67 9.02 1.77
C LYS A 29 -12.04 8.94 3.15
N ASN A 30 -12.12 10.05 3.88
CA ASN A 30 -11.73 10.06 5.29
C ASN A 30 -12.48 8.96 6.07
N GLY A 31 -11.75 8.17 6.85
CA GLY A 31 -12.25 7.04 7.61
C GLY A 31 -12.24 5.69 6.87
N ASP A 32 -11.96 5.67 5.56
CA ASP A 32 -11.83 4.42 4.82
C ASP A 32 -10.59 3.64 5.25
N MET A 33 -10.69 2.32 5.14
CA MET A 33 -9.59 1.40 5.43
C MET A 33 -9.45 0.34 4.33
N ILE A 34 -8.20 0.06 3.97
CA ILE A 34 -7.83 -1.05 3.09
C ILE A 34 -7.02 -2.03 3.93
N GLU A 35 -7.39 -3.30 3.90
CA GLU A 35 -6.67 -4.38 4.55
C GLU A 35 -6.24 -5.40 3.49
N ILE A 36 -4.96 -5.76 3.48
CA ILE A 36 -4.36 -6.65 2.48
C ILE A 36 -3.64 -7.75 3.22
N ASN A 37 -4.01 -8.99 2.92
CA ASN A 37 -3.40 -10.18 3.48
C ASN A 37 -2.79 -11.03 2.37
N GLY A 38 -1.62 -11.59 2.63
CA GLY A 38 -0.97 -12.47 1.67
C GLY A 38 0.21 -13.24 2.24
N THR A 39 0.89 -13.95 1.35
CA THR A 39 2.08 -14.75 1.66
C THR A 39 3.25 -14.35 0.78
N LEU A 40 4.42 -14.29 1.39
CA LEU A 40 5.71 -14.01 0.77
C LEU A 40 6.41 -15.29 0.35
N GLN A 41 7.36 -15.16 -0.58
CA GLN A 41 8.30 -16.23 -0.94
C GLN A 41 9.28 -16.46 0.21
N ASP A 42 9.89 -17.65 0.25
CA ASP A 42 10.97 -17.93 1.18
C ASP A 42 12.12 -16.93 0.99
N ASN A 43 12.65 -16.38 2.09
CA ASN A 43 13.70 -15.35 2.10
C ASN A 43 13.36 -14.12 1.23
N PRO A 44 12.21 -13.44 1.50
CA PRO A 44 11.79 -12.32 0.69
C PRO A 44 12.84 -11.21 0.77
N GLN A 45 13.11 -10.53 -0.34
CA GLN A 45 14.02 -9.39 -0.37
C GLN A 45 13.25 -8.09 -0.22
N ARG A 46 12.03 -8.05 -0.75
CA ARG A 46 11.22 -6.84 -0.86
C ARG A 46 9.73 -7.13 -0.84
N LEU A 47 8.98 -6.26 -0.19
CA LEU A 47 7.53 -6.14 -0.32
C LEU A 47 7.18 -4.66 -0.47
N LEU A 48 6.48 -4.31 -1.53
CA LEU A 48 6.10 -2.95 -1.88
C LEU A 48 4.59 -2.86 -2.03
N LEU A 49 4.01 -1.85 -1.39
CA LEU A 49 2.65 -1.38 -1.64
C LEU A 49 2.71 0.03 -2.22
N LYS A 50 1.94 0.31 -3.27
CA LYS A 50 1.71 1.67 -3.77
C LYS A 50 0.22 1.97 -3.87
N LEU A 51 -0.12 3.21 -3.58
CA LEU A 51 -1.38 3.85 -3.87
C LEU A 51 -1.11 4.99 -4.84
N THR A 52 -1.62 4.88 -6.05
CA THR A 52 -1.35 5.80 -7.15
C THR A 52 -2.61 6.48 -7.63
N THR A 53 -2.41 7.69 -8.16
CA THR A 53 -3.48 8.43 -8.83
C THR A 53 -3.65 7.95 -10.26
N GLY A 54 -4.74 8.34 -10.91
CA GLY A 54 -4.95 8.04 -12.34
C GLY A 54 -6.42 7.82 -12.69
N VAL A 55 -6.74 7.83 -13.99
CA VAL A 55 -8.11 7.66 -14.48
C VAL A 55 -8.31 6.28 -15.12
N SER A 56 -7.55 6.01 -16.19
CA SER A 56 -7.61 4.76 -16.94
C SER A 56 -6.44 3.82 -16.61
N TYR A 57 -5.31 4.40 -16.22
CA TYR A 57 -4.06 3.72 -15.88
C TYR A 57 -3.44 4.40 -14.67
N PRO A 58 -2.64 3.70 -13.85
CA PRO A 58 -1.92 4.32 -12.76
C PRO A 58 -0.92 5.35 -13.31
N ASP A 59 -0.88 6.53 -12.68
CA ASP A 59 0.14 7.53 -12.92
C ASP A 59 1.34 7.26 -11.99
N GLU A 60 2.31 6.51 -12.51
CA GLU A 60 3.54 6.16 -11.77
C GLU A 60 4.40 7.39 -11.41
N ARG A 61 4.10 8.58 -11.95
CA ARG A 61 4.74 9.84 -11.55
C ARG A 61 4.04 10.52 -10.38
N ASN A 62 2.82 10.10 -10.04
CA ASN A 62 1.99 10.67 -8.99
C ASN A 62 1.52 9.57 -8.04
N ILE A 63 2.44 9.18 -7.14
CA ILE A 63 2.23 8.18 -6.10
C ILE A 63 1.75 8.90 -4.83
N ALA A 64 0.52 8.67 -4.42
CA ALA A 64 -0.03 9.27 -3.22
C ALA A 64 0.66 8.75 -1.96
N CYS A 65 0.85 7.43 -1.91
CA CYS A 65 1.62 6.79 -0.85
C CYS A 65 2.24 5.50 -1.39
N TRP A 66 3.45 5.19 -0.97
CA TRP A 66 4.00 3.85 -1.07
C TRP A 66 4.65 3.46 0.24
N ALA A 67 4.57 2.18 0.55
CA ALA A 67 5.12 1.56 1.73
C ALA A 67 5.98 0.37 1.29
N GLU A 68 7.24 0.35 1.69
CA GLU A 68 8.21 -0.66 1.30
C GLU A 68 8.86 -1.28 2.52
N ALA A 69 8.79 -2.61 2.63
CA ALA A 69 9.64 -3.39 3.49
C ALA A 69 10.79 -3.95 2.66
N ASN A 70 12.02 -3.51 2.95
CA ASN A 70 13.24 -4.07 2.37
C ASN A 70 13.91 -4.97 3.42
N PHE A 71 13.72 -6.28 3.25
CA PHE A 71 14.23 -7.28 4.18
C PHE A 71 15.75 -7.44 4.08
N SER A 72 16.34 -7.14 2.92
CA SER A 72 17.79 -7.27 2.70
C SER A 72 18.58 -6.19 3.44
N GLU A 73 18.01 -5.00 3.58
CA GLU A 73 18.60 -3.84 4.25
C GLU A 73 17.93 -3.56 5.62
N ASN A 74 16.96 -4.38 6.02
CA ASN A 74 16.22 -4.29 7.27
C ASN A 74 15.62 -2.90 7.56
N TYR A 75 14.89 -2.33 6.59
CA TYR A 75 14.17 -1.07 6.80
C TYR A 75 12.77 -1.07 6.22
N PHE A 76 11.91 -0.27 6.84
CA PHE A 76 10.60 0.08 6.32
C PHE A 76 10.58 1.53 5.90
N HIS A 77 10.01 1.82 4.74
CA HIS A 77 9.90 3.16 4.21
C HIS A 77 8.48 3.48 3.79
N ILE A 78 7.99 4.67 4.15
CA ILE A 78 6.77 5.28 3.61
C ILE A 78 7.12 6.58 2.86
N ASN A 79 6.63 6.77 1.64
CA ASN A 79 6.77 8.03 0.91
C ASN A 79 5.62 8.29 -0.08
N GLY A 80 5.75 9.37 -0.86
CA GLY A 80 4.99 9.59 -2.09
C GLY A 80 5.84 10.25 -3.17
N SER A 81 5.23 10.52 -4.32
CA SER A 81 5.84 11.32 -5.38
C SER A 81 4.82 12.27 -6.01
N VAL A 82 5.31 13.40 -6.49
CA VAL A 82 4.55 14.38 -7.27
C VAL A 82 5.34 14.69 -8.52
N ASN A 83 4.74 14.47 -9.70
CA ASN A 83 5.39 14.65 -11.01
C ASN A 83 6.72 13.89 -11.20
N GLY A 84 6.91 12.79 -10.46
CA GLY A 84 8.11 11.96 -10.46
C GLY A 84 9.18 12.39 -9.45
N GLN A 85 8.96 13.46 -8.69
CA GLN A 85 9.84 13.88 -7.60
C GLN A 85 9.39 13.24 -6.29
N ILE A 86 10.31 12.57 -5.59
CA ILE A 86 10.06 11.95 -4.29
C ILE A 86 9.87 13.06 -3.26
N ALA A 87 8.82 12.95 -2.45
CA ALA A 87 8.30 14.09 -1.70
C ALA A 87 9.07 14.46 -0.43
N ASP A 88 10.00 13.64 0.07
CA ASP A 88 11.05 13.95 1.07
C ASP A 88 11.91 12.68 1.29
N GLN A 89 13.04 12.76 2.00
CA GLN A 89 13.74 11.53 2.41
C GLN A 89 12.92 10.75 3.46
N PRO A 90 12.92 9.39 3.42
CA PRO A 90 12.29 8.56 4.44
C PRO A 90 12.57 9.05 5.86
N PRO A 91 11.61 9.03 6.80
CA PRO A 91 11.98 8.98 8.21
C PRO A 91 12.84 7.73 8.44
N SER A 92 14.03 7.93 9.03
CA SER A 92 14.97 6.88 9.40
C SER A 92 14.52 6.20 10.70
N SER A 93 13.38 5.52 10.67
CA SER A 93 13.11 4.49 11.69
C SER A 93 13.49 3.16 11.09
N GLU A 94 14.35 2.42 11.78
CA GLU A 94 14.71 1.03 11.48
C GLU A 94 13.78 0.13 12.31
N PRO A 95 12.53 -0.16 11.88
CA PRO A 95 11.78 -1.22 12.53
C PRO A 95 12.50 -2.55 12.29
N ASP A 96 12.56 -3.38 13.32
CA ASP A 96 12.98 -4.77 13.17
C ASP A 96 11.95 -5.51 12.31
N LEU A 97 12.22 -5.62 11.00
CA LEU A 97 11.33 -6.30 10.07
C LEU A 97 11.21 -7.79 10.36
N ILE A 98 12.26 -8.40 10.92
CA ILE A 98 12.28 -9.83 11.25
C ILE A 98 11.30 -10.12 12.39
N GLY A 99 11.18 -9.21 13.36
CA GLY A 99 10.16 -9.28 14.41
C GLY A 99 8.75 -8.94 13.92
N LEU A 100 8.64 -8.15 12.85
CA LEU A 100 7.37 -7.65 12.33
C LEU A 100 6.64 -8.66 11.43
N PHE A 101 7.39 -9.43 10.63
CA PHE A 101 6.82 -10.43 9.73
C PHE A 101 6.97 -11.84 10.32
N PRO A 102 5.88 -12.60 10.50
CA PRO A 102 5.94 -13.94 11.05
C PRO A 102 6.76 -14.88 10.16
N ALA A 103 7.45 -15.84 10.79
CA ALA A 103 8.27 -16.83 10.11
C ALA A 103 7.49 -17.76 9.16
N ASP A 104 6.15 -17.76 9.24
CA ASP A 104 5.27 -18.48 8.32
C ASP A 104 5.09 -17.76 6.98
N GLY A 105 5.76 -16.62 6.78
CA GLY A 105 5.79 -15.89 5.51
C GLY A 105 4.53 -15.07 5.26
N ARG A 106 3.60 -14.94 6.22
CA ARG A 106 2.43 -14.08 6.06
C ARG A 106 2.79 -12.61 6.14
N PHE A 107 2.01 -11.78 5.46
CA PHE A 107 2.01 -10.34 5.65
C PHE A 107 0.59 -9.80 5.78
N ASN A 108 0.46 -8.70 6.50
CA ASN A 108 -0.76 -7.91 6.60
C ASN A 108 -0.39 -6.43 6.49
N PHE A 109 -0.95 -5.74 5.49
CA PHE A 109 -0.92 -4.28 5.44
C PHE A 109 -2.31 -3.74 5.78
N ILE A 110 -2.34 -2.72 6.63
CA ILE A 110 -3.56 -1.94 6.88
C ILE A 110 -3.26 -0.48 6.52
N ILE A 111 -4.07 0.08 5.62
CA ILE A 111 -4.02 1.49 5.25
C ILE A 111 -5.28 2.17 5.75
N ARG A 112 -5.15 3.27 6.50
CA ARG A 112 -6.29 4.08 6.95
C ARG A 112 -6.20 5.49 6.40
N ALA A 113 -7.28 5.94 5.78
CA ALA A 113 -7.43 7.32 5.34
C ALA A 113 -7.92 8.17 6.51
N ARG A 114 -7.17 9.23 6.83
CA ARG A 114 -7.46 10.12 7.95
C ARG A 114 -7.34 11.58 7.53
N ALA A 115 -8.29 12.41 7.96
CA ALA A 115 -8.22 13.86 7.83
C ALA A 115 -7.93 14.48 9.20
N HIS A 116 -7.04 15.47 9.24
CA HIS A 116 -6.79 16.29 10.42
C HIS A 116 -6.74 17.76 10.01
N GLY A 117 -7.84 18.48 10.28
CA GLY A 117 -8.04 19.82 9.72
C GLY A 117 -8.19 19.75 8.19
N SER A 118 -7.39 20.54 7.47
CA SER A 118 -7.33 20.52 6.00
C SER A 118 -6.35 19.49 5.44
N ALA A 119 -5.50 18.88 6.27
CA ALA A 119 -4.50 17.91 5.83
C ALA A 119 -5.10 16.50 5.78
N LEU A 120 -4.68 15.75 4.77
CA LEU A 120 -5.08 14.36 4.52
C LEU A 120 -3.89 13.44 4.75
N TYR A 121 -4.12 12.31 5.38
CA TYR A 121 -3.09 11.34 5.75
C TYR A 121 -3.50 9.93 5.33
N LEU A 122 -2.49 9.13 4.99
CA LEU A 122 -2.58 7.67 4.98
C LEU A 122 -1.72 7.13 6.12
N ASP A 123 -2.37 6.49 7.09
CA ASP A 123 -1.69 5.74 8.14
C ASP A 123 -1.43 4.32 7.64
N ILE A 124 -0.21 3.83 7.83
CA ILE A 124 0.22 2.50 7.40
C ILE A 124 0.58 1.68 8.64
N ASP A 125 -0.10 0.55 8.79
CA ASP A 125 0.29 -0.48 9.74
C ASP A 125 0.69 -1.76 9.03
N VAL A 126 1.55 -2.52 9.69
CA VAL A 126 1.84 -3.90 9.34
C VAL A 126 1.43 -4.77 10.53
N PHE A 127 0.47 -5.66 10.32
CA PHE A 127 -0.26 -6.31 11.42
C PHE A 127 -0.80 -5.27 12.41
N GLU A 128 -0.38 -5.33 13.67
CA GLU A 128 -0.79 -4.42 14.74
C GLU A 128 0.22 -3.26 14.95
N ALA A 129 1.35 -3.26 14.24
CA ALA A 129 2.40 -2.27 14.41
C ALA A 129 2.18 -1.07 13.49
N ASN A 130 2.14 0.13 14.08
CA ASN A 130 2.10 1.36 13.31
C ASN A 130 3.47 1.66 12.71
N MET A 131 3.51 1.73 11.39
CA MET A 131 4.74 2.01 10.63
C MET A 131 4.92 3.50 10.33
N GLY A 132 3.84 4.26 10.44
CA GLY A 132 3.83 5.71 10.33
C GLY A 132 2.67 6.24 9.49
N SER A 133 2.73 7.54 9.22
CA SER A 133 1.71 8.27 8.49
C SER A 133 2.35 9.09 7.38
N ARG A 134 1.69 9.15 6.23
CA ARG A 134 2.06 10.04 5.12
C ARG A 134 1.01 11.12 4.93
N GLU A 135 1.40 12.38 5.09
CA GLU A 135 0.59 13.50 4.61
C GLU A 135 0.51 13.49 3.08
N LEU A 136 -0.67 13.65 2.52
CA LEU A 136 -0.89 13.56 1.08
C LEU A 136 -0.73 14.92 0.41
N ALA A 137 0.03 14.94 -0.68
CA ALA A 137 0.03 16.06 -1.63
C ALA A 137 -1.16 16.00 -2.62
N HIS A 138 -1.88 14.89 -2.63
CA HIS A 138 -3.02 14.60 -3.52
C HIS A 138 -4.30 14.51 -2.70
N ASN A 139 -5.46 14.71 -3.31
CA ASN A 139 -6.72 14.40 -2.62
C ASN A 139 -6.89 12.88 -2.51
N LEU A 140 -7.56 12.43 -1.45
CA LEU A 140 -7.94 11.02 -1.31
C LEU A 140 -8.77 10.52 -2.51
N GLU A 141 -9.59 11.41 -3.09
CA GLU A 141 -10.47 11.07 -4.21
C GLU A 141 -9.70 10.80 -5.52
N ASP A 142 -8.48 11.32 -5.63
CA ASP A 142 -7.62 11.14 -6.80
C ASP A 142 -6.88 9.79 -6.77
N VAL A 143 -6.86 9.12 -5.61
CA VAL A 143 -6.24 7.79 -5.43
C VAL A 143 -7.20 6.71 -5.94
N THR A 144 -6.76 5.98 -6.96
CA THR A 144 -7.64 5.07 -7.71
C THR A 144 -7.03 3.70 -7.96
N PHE A 145 -5.73 3.52 -7.74
CA PHE A 145 -5.05 2.25 -7.95
C PHE A 145 -4.25 1.84 -6.72
N LEU A 146 -4.24 0.53 -6.46
CA LEU A 146 -3.41 -0.14 -5.49
C LEU A 146 -2.53 -1.14 -6.21
N THR A 147 -1.24 -1.09 -5.94
CA THR A 147 -0.23 -1.98 -6.52
C THR A 147 0.54 -2.67 -5.41
N LEU A 148 0.72 -3.98 -5.55
CA LEU A 148 1.60 -4.79 -4.72
C LEU A 148 2.71 -5.39 -5.60
N ASP A 149 3.96 -5.22 -5.19
CA ASP A 149 5.14 -5.68 -5.93
C ASP A 149 6.15 -6.32 -4.95
N GLY A 150 7.03 -7.16 -5.47
CA GLY A 150 8.08 -7.84 -4.69
C GLY A 150 7.94 -9.36 -4.64
N ASN A 151 8.48 -9.97 -3.58
CA ASN A 151 8.55 -11.42 -3.41
C ASN A 151 7.26 -12.00 -2.82
N ILE A 152 6.14 -11.81 -3.51
CA ILE A 152 4.81 -12.29 -3.10
C ILE A 152 4.54 -13.64 -3.76
N ILE A 153 4.10 -14.64 -2.99
CA ILE A 153 3.54 -15.89 -3.52
C ILE A 153 2.08 -15.65 -3.95
N LYS A 154 1.28 -15.09 -3.04
CA LYS A 154 -0.16 -14.93 -3.24
C LYS A 154 -0.74 -13.81 -2.39
N ILE A 155 -1.70 -13.08 -2.96
CA ILE A 155 -2.65 -12.26 -2.21
C ILE A 155 -3.82 -13.15 -1.77
N GLU A 156 -4.03 -13.26 -0.47
CA GLU A 156 -5.08 -14.10 0.13
C GLU A 156 -6.40 -13.35 0.24
N ASP A 157 -6.35 -12.09 0.66
CA ASP A 157 -7.54 -11.24 0.82
C ASP A 157 -7.20 -9.76 0.57
N LEU A 158 -8.18 -9.06 0.00
CA LEU A 158 -8.16 -7.61 -0.20
C LEU A 158 -9.51 -7.06 0.24
N LYS A 159 -9.53 -6.40 1.39
CA LYS A 159 -10.76 -5.97 2.05
C LYS A 159 -10.80 -4.45 2.16
N PHE A 160 -11.95 -3.91 1.77
CA PHE A 160 -12.23 -2.48 1.86
C PHE A 160 -13.30 -2.26 2.93
N THR A 161 -13.00 -1.43 3.92
CA THR A 161 -13.97 -0.98 4.91
C THR A 161 -14.23 0.50 4.68
N TYR A 162 -15.51 0.85 4.62
CA TYR A 162 -15.97 2.18 4.28
C TYR A 162 -16.58 2.85 5.51
N ALA A 163 -16.31 4.15 5.66
CA ALA A 163 -16.98 5.00 6.65
C ALA A 163 -18.49 5.16 6.39
#